data_AF-A0A4Q5SPB1-F1
#
_entry.id   AF-A0A4Q5SPB1-F1
#
_cell.length_a   1.000
_cell.length_b   1.000
_cell.length_c   1.000
_cell.angle_alpha   90.00
_cell.angle_beta   90.00
_cell.angle_gamma   90.00
#
_symmetry.space_group_name_H-M   'P 1'
#
loop_
_entity.id
_entity.type
_entity.pdbx_description
1 polymer ?
#
loop_
_entity_poly.entity_id
_entity_poly.type
_entity_poly.pdbx_seq_one_letter_code
_entity_poly.pdbx_strand_id
1 'polypeptide(L)'
;MKIKQITTAFLFMLLFASCGPADKPHTEGGTTGNDTTMQKPDSIAAVSAAPDSSTSQIARTFLQQAFKEDISKGFIDSLSRKFTTYIYDLNGDGAKEIFAGLTGPYFCGSGGCTWFLLDSSGKLINRFTVSQYPVYIAKEKTNNWNNLIVLSGGKNHNLKFSGTNYPSNPSVQPVFNGDTESLQKALDITTEKYPWRKF
;
A
#
# COMPACT_ATOMS: atom_id res chain seq x y z
N MET A 1 -13.72 -48.98 -46.92
CA MET A 1 -15.13 -48.71 -47.26
C MET A 1 -15.42 -47.26 -46.90
N LYS A 2 -15.77 -46.44 -47.88
CA LYS A 2 -15.93 -44.97 -47.82
C LYS A 2 -17.37 -44.59 -47.42
N ILE A 3 -17.56 -43.27 -47.15
CA ILE A 3 -18.75 -42.40 -47.37
C ILE A 3 -19.39 -41.93 -46.04
N LYS A 4 -19.72 -40.64 -45.81
CA LYS A 4 -19.44 -39.33 -46.43
C LYS A 4 -19.79 -38.28 -45.37
N GLN A 5 -19.11 -37.13 -45.41
CA GLN A 5 -19.47 -35.95 -44.64
C GLN A 5 -20.69 -35.24 -45.24
N ILE A 6 -21.50 -34.59 -44.39
CA ILE A 6 -22.59 -33.71 -44.79
C ILE A 6 -22.23 -32.28 -44.37
N THR A 7 -22.00 -31.47 -45.39
CA THR A 7 -21.87 -30.01 -45.33
C THR A 7 -23.27 -29.41 -45.45
N THR A 8 -23.61 -28.40 -44.65
CA THR A 8 -24.69 -27.47 -45.00
C THR A 8 -24.33 -26.07 -44.50
N ALA A 9 -24.25 -25.16 -45.47
CA ALA A 9 -23.97 -23.74 -45.34
C ALA A 9 -25.29 -22.95 -45.21
N PHE A 10 -25.32 -21.91 -44.38
CA PHE A 10 -26.30 -20.82 -44.41
C PHE A 10 -25.63 -19.59 -43.77
N LEU A 11 -25.13 -18.65 -44.55
CA LEU A 11 -25.77 -17.54 -45.27
C LEU A 11 -25.64 -16.22 -44.49
N PHE A 12 -24.86 -15.35 -45.10
CA PHE A 12 -24.48 -13.98 -44.77
C PHE A 12 -25.69 -13.05 -44.60
N MET A 13 -25.67 -12.17 -43.60
CA MET A 13 -26.37 -10.88 -43.69
C MET A 13 -25.54 -9.80 -42.98
N LEU A 14 -24.83 -8.99 -43.77
CA LEU A 14 -24.24 -7.73 -43.34
C LEU A 14 -25.32 -6.66 -43.27
N LEU A 15 -25.31 -5.88 -42.20
CA LEU A 15 -25.92 -4.56 -42.15
C LEU A 15 -24.81 -3.53 -42.08
N PHE A 16 -24.71 -2.71 -43.13
CA PHE A 16 -23.90 -1.51 -43.17
C PHE A 16 -24.67 -0.36 -42.51
N ALA A 17 -24.05 0.33 -41.55
CA ALA A 17 -24.41 1.68 -41.19
C ALA A 17 -23.16 2.55 -41.29
N SER A 18 -23.19 3.43 -42.29
CA SER A 18 -22.17 4.42 -42.64
C SER A 18 -22.19 5.59 -41.65
N CYS A 19 -21.02 6.15 -41.32
CA CYS A 19 -20.92 7.57 -41.02
C CYS A 19 -19.50 8.10 -41.32
N GLY A 20 -19.41 9.04 -42.25
CA GLY A 20 -18.24 9.87 -42.52
C GLY A 20 -18.39 11.29 -41.92
N PRO A 21 -17.36 12.16 -42.02
CA PRO A 21 -17.02 13.14 -40.99
C PRO A 21 -17.47 14.57 -41.31
N ALA A 22 -17.56 15.43 -40.29
CA ALA A 22 -17.58 16.88 -40.47
C ALA A 22 -17.02 17.63 -39.24
N ASP A 23 -16.06 18.52 -39.51
CA ASP A 23 -15.52 19.56 -38.62
C ASP A 23 -16.45 20.80 -38.52
N LYS A 24 -16.19 21.61 -37.48
CA LYS A 24 -16.92 22.81 -36.96
C LYS A 24 -16.78 24.06 -37.88
N PRO A 25 -17.15 25.33 -37.50
CA PRO A 25 -17.99 25.90 -36.41
C PRO A 25 -18.97 27.03 -36.85
N HIS A 26 -19.91 27.44 -35.98
CA HIS A 26 -20.28 28.84 -35.63
C HIS A 26 -21.60 28.86 -34.85
N THR A 27 -21.68 29.72 -33.81
CA THR A 27 -22.72 30.76 -33.59
C THR A 27 -22.88 31.07 -32.10
N GLU A 28 -23.05 32.36 -31.85
CA GLU A 28 -23.16 33.09 -30.59
C GLU A 28 -24.43 32.77 -29.77
N GLY A 29 -24.38 33.09 -28.47
CA GLY A 29 -25.49 33.74 -27.77
C GLY A 29 -26.20 32.96 -26.65
N GLY A 30 -26.04 33.44 -25.40
CA GLY A 30 -27.20 33.68 -24.52
C GLY A 30 -27.48 32.75 -23.32
N THR A 31 -26.92 33.12 -22.16
CA THR A 31 -27.61 33.33 -20.86
C THR A 31 -28.05 32.15 -19.96
N THR A 32 -27.49 32.19 -18.73
CA THR A 32 -27.93 31.71 -17.40
C THR A 32 -28.19 30.23 -17.16
N GLY A 33 -27.48 29.67 -16.17
CA GLY A 33 -27.79 28.37 -15.58
C GLY A 33 -26.65 27.82 -14.72
N ASN A 34 -26.75 28.11 -13.43
CA ASN A 34 -26.18 27.41 -12.27
C ASN A 34 -25.88 25.89 -12.41
N ASP A 35 -24.70 25.54 -11.88
CA ASP A 35 -24.37 24.34 -11.10
C ASP A 35 -24.27 22.95 -11.78
N THR A 36 -23.21 22.25 -11.36
CA THR A 36 -22.92 20.81 -11.45
C THR A 36 -22.41 20.28 -12.79
N THR A 37 -21.10 20.44 -13.00
CA THR A 37 -20.33 19.59 -13.90
C THR A 37 -20.26 18.16 -13.34
N MET A 38 -21.01 17.24 -13.95
CA MET A 38 -20.82 15.81 -13.80
C MET A 38 -19.49 15.40 -14.46
N GLN A 39 -18.48 15.07 -13.67
CA GLN A 39 -17.29 14.37 -14.15
C GLN A 39 -17.48 12.85 -14.03
N LYS A 40 -17.61 12.25 -15.23
CA LYS A 40 -17.11 10.94 -15.70
C LYS A 40 -16.66 9.90 -14.65
N PRO A 41 -17.15 8.64 -14.71
CA PRO A 41 -16.72 7.57 -13.82
C PRO A 41 -15.45 6.90 -14.37
N ASP A 42 -14.29 7.20 -13.79
CA ASP A 42 -13.08 6.40 -14.00
C ASP A 42 -12.89 5.42 -12.83
N SER A 43 -12.68 4.17 -13.22
CA SER A 43 -12.67 2.95 -12.42
C SER A 43 -11.28 2.64 -11.85
N ILE A 44 -11.27 2.20 -10.58
CA ILE A 44 -10.34 1.32 -9.83
C ILE A 44 -8.80 1.48 -9.88
N ALA A 45 -8.25 1.44 -8.65
CA ALA A 45 -6.89 1.09 -8.22
C ALA A 45 -5.82 2.21 -8.18
N ALA A 46 -5.82 2.97 -7.06
CA ALA A 46 -4.63 3.30 -6.25
C ALA A 46 -4.98 4.34 -5.16
N VAL A 47 -5.84 4.00 -4.20
CA VAL A 47 -6.05 4.87 -3.03
C VAL A 47 -5.04 4.50 -1.94
N SER A 48 -3.81 4.96 -2.12
CA SER A 48 -2.88 5.19 -1.00
C SER A 48 -3.33 6.46 -0.28
N ALA A 49 -4.44 6.37 0.47
CA ALA A 49 -4.86 7.44 1.34
C ALA A 49 -3.97 7.46 2.57
N ALA A 50 -3.48 8.63 2.94
CA ALA A 50 -2.97 8.84 4.28
C ALA A 50 -3.99 8.28 5.28
N PRO A 51 -3.56 7.54 6.29
CA PRO A 51 -4.49 6.92 7.22
C PRO A 51 -5.38 7.97 7.86
N ASP A 52 -6.68 7.70 7.85
CA ASP A 52 -7.68 8.52 8.51
C ASP A 52 -7.40 8.63 10.02
N SER A 53 -8.13 9.52 10.69
CA SER A 53 -7.97 9.76 12.13
C SER A 53 -8.17 8.50 12.96
N SER A 54 -9.00 7.54 12.49
CA SER A 54 -9.30 6.30 13.21
C SER A 54 -8.14 5.31 13.19
N THR A 55 -7.53 5.08 12.03
CA THR A 55 -6.34 4.22 11.89
C THR A 55 -5.18 4.77 12.72
N SER A 56 -4.98 6.09 12.65
CA SER A 56 -3.96 6.77 13.44
C SER A 56 -4.22 6.63 14.95
N GLN A 57 -5.48 6.61 15.37
CA GLN A 57 -5.85 6.42 16.78
C GLN A 57 -5.59 4.97 17.23
N ILE A 58 -5.91 3.97 16.41
CA ILE A 58 -5.62 2.56 16.70
C ILE A 58 -4.11 2.36 16.92
N ALA A 59 -3.29 2.82 15.99
CA ALA A 59 -1.84 2.73 16.10
C ALA A 59 -1.31 3.51 17.32
N ARG A 60 -1.86 4.70 17.61
CA ARG A 60 -1.50 5.48 18.81
C ARG A 60 -1.79 4.69 20.08
N THR A 61 -2.98 4.12 20.22
CA THR A 61 -3.37 3.34 21.40
C THR A 61 -2.46 2.13 21.58
N PHE A 62 -2.17 1.41 20.48
CA PHE A 62 -1.18 0.32 20.51
C PHE A 62 0.17 0.81 21.03
N LEU A 63 0.72 1.88 20.46
CA LEU A 63 2.05 2.39 20.82
C LEU A 63 2.09 2.90 22.28
N GLN A 64 1.06 3.60 22.73
CA GLN A 64 0.95 4.05 24.13
C GLN A 64 0.91 2.89 25.11
N GLN A 65 0.20 1.81 24.75
CA GLN A 65 0.12 0.62 25.57
C GLN A 65 1.44 -0.17 25.56
N ALA A 66 2.04 -0.37 24.38
CA ALA A 66 3.29 -1.11 24.19
C ALA A 66 4.47 -0.46 24.91
N PHE A 67 4.48 0.88 25.00
CA PHE A 67 5.56 1.65 25.60
C PHE A 67 5.16 2.37 26.89
N LYS A 68 4.05 1.96 27.52
CA LYS A 68 3.50 2.60 28.73
C LYS A 68 4.56 2.83 29.81
N GLU A 69 5.34 1.79 30.11
CA GLU A 69 6.38 1.86 31.13
C GLU A 69 7.51 2.81 30.76
N ASP A 70 8.05 2.68 29.54
CA ASP A 70 9.15 3.52 29.05
C ASP A 70 8.75 4.99 28.98
N ILE A 71 7.50 5.27 28.58
CA ILE A 71 6.93 6.62 28.61
C ILE A 71 6.82 7.12 30.05
N SER A 72 6.31 6.31 30.99
CA SER A 72 6.15 6.72 32.39
C SER A 72 7.48 6.99 33.11
N LYS A 73 8.54 6.27 32.71
CA LYS A 73 9.90 6.42 33.24
C LYS A 73 10.69 7.51 32.50
N GLY A 74 10.13 8.12 31.46
CA GLY A 74 10.78 9.17 30.68
C GLY A 74 11.93 8.67 29.79
N PHE A 75 11.96 7.38 29.46
CA PHE A 75 13.00 6.79 28.61
C PHE A 75 12.83 7.12 27.12
N ILE A 76 11.60 7.40 26.69
CA ILE A 76 11.31 7.79 25.30
C ILE A 76 11.28 9.31 25.18
N ASP A 77 12.29 9.85 24.50
CA ASP A 77 12.41 11.28 24.27
C ASP A 77 11.31 11.82 23.33
N SER A 78 11.14 13.15 23.32
CA SER A 78 10.08 13.81 22.55
C SER A 78 10.20 13.66 21.03
N LEU A 79 11.41 13.43 20.50
CA LEU A 79 11.63 13.19 19.07
C LEU A 79 11.22 11.75 18.73
N SER A 80 11.45 10.82 19.66
CA SER A 80 11.06 9.41 19.52
C SER A 80 9.57 9.14 19.72
N ARG A 81 8.84 10.04 20.37
CA ARG A 81 7.38 9.98 20.52
C ARG A 81 6.61 10.43 19.28
N LYS A 82 7.08 10.01 18.10
CA LYS A 82 6.45 10.31 16.82
C LYS A 82 6.32 9.05 15.98
N PHE A 83 5.21 8.94 15.28
CA PHE A 83 4.92 7.82 14.40
C PHE A 83 4.21 8.28 13.13
N THR A 84 4.33 7.49 12.08
CA THR A 84 3.51 7.60 10.87
C THR A 84 2.85 6.25 10.59
N THR A 85 1.80 6.25 9.79
CA THR A 85 1.06 5.03 9.45
C THR A 85 0.86 4.88 7.94
N TYR A 86 0.68 3.63 7.51
CA TYR A 86 0.28 3.26 6.17
C TYR A 86 -0.61 2.01 6.27
N ILE A 87 -1.59 1.87 5.37
CA ILE A 87 -2.50 0.71 5.37
C ILE A 87 -2.45 -0.03 4.05
N TYR A 88 -2.45 -1.35 4.12
CA TYR A 88 -2.44 -2.23 2.95
C TYR A 88 -3.03 -3.59 3.31
N ASP A 89 -3.75 -4.20 2.38
CA ASP A 89 -4.27 -5.56 2.53
C ASP A 89 -3.19 -6.55 2.06
N LEU A 90 -2.36 -7.03 2.99
CA LEU A 90 -1.23 -7.89 2.67
C LEU A 90 -1.65 -9.31 2.32
N ASN A 91 -2.80 -9.75 2.80
CA ASN A 91 -3.23 -11.14 2.69
C ASN A 91 -4.36 -11.33 1.66
N GLY A 92 -5.04 -10.25 1.27
CA GLY A 92 -6.15 -10.23 0.30
C GLY A 92 -7.52 -10.56 0.92
N ASP A 93 -7.68 -10.46 2.24
CA ASP A 93 -8.94 -10.77 2.94
C ASP A 93 -9.91 -9.58 3.05
N GLY A 94 -9.50 -8.40 2.58
CA GLY A 94 -10.26 -7.15 2.63
C GLY A 94 -10.08 -6.34 3.91
N ALA A 95 -9.48 -6.91 4.96
CA ALA A 95 -9.14 -6.24 6.21
C ALA A 95 -7.68 -5.76 6.18
N LYS A 96 -7.47 -4.47 5.89
CA LYS A 96 -6.12 -3.90 5.73
C LYS A 96 -5.32 -3.94 7.03
N GLU A 97 -4.08 -4.39 6.94
CA GLU A 97 -3.08 -4.23 7.99
C GLU A 97 -2.57 -2.80 8.09
N ILE A 98 -2.10 -2.46 9.29
CA ILE A 98 -1.59 -1.14 9.65
C ILE A 98 -0.09 -1.24 9.88
N PHE A 99 0.67 -0.57 9.02
CA PHE A 99 2.08 -0.30 9.23
C PHE A 99 2.21 0.93 10.13
N ALA A 100 2.93 0.83 11.24
CA ALA A 100 3.22 1.95 12.15
C ALA A 100 4.74 2.15 12.23
N GLY A 101 5.23 3.17 11.51
CA GLY A 101 6.65 3.54 11.46
C GLY A 101 7.01 4.52 12.57
N LEU A 102 8.09 4.24 13.30
CA LEU A 102 8.61 5.10 14.35
C LEU A 102 9.84 5.90 13.88
N THR A 103 10.15 6.95 14.62
CA THR A 103 11.33 7.81 14.41
C THR A 103 12.04 8.09 15.73
N GLY A 104 13.12 8.87 15.68
CA GLY A 104 13.88 9.31 16.84
C GLY A 104 14.88 8.29 17.39
N PRO A 105 15.83 8.74 18.22
CA PRO A 105 16.98 7.94 18.64
C PRO A 105 16.63 6.72 19.50
N TYR A 106 15.44 6.69 20.13
CA TYR A 106 14.97 5.51 20.88
C TYR A 106 14.63 4.34 19.93
N PHE A 107 14.11 4.64 18.75
CA PHE A 107 13.62 3.63 17.79
C PHE A 107 14.51 3.47 16.56
N CYS A 108 15.38 4.44 16.28
CA CYS A 108 16.23 4.49 15.10
C CYS A 108 17.69 4.65 15.48
N GLY A 109 18.55 3.86 14.83
CA GLY A 109 20.00 3.98 14.89
C GLY A 109 20.62 3.84 13.51
N SER A 110 21.94 3.62 13.44
CA SER A 110 22.66 3.47 12.17
C SER A 110 22.18 2.28 11.32
N GLY A 111 21.69 1.22 11.98
CA GLY A 111 21.11 0.05 11.31
C GLY A 111 19.69 0.26 10.75
N GLY A 112 19.04 1.38 11.06
CA GLY A 112 17.66 1.66 10.69
C GLY A 112 16.74 1.80 11.89
N CYS A 113 15.45 1.79 11.62
CA CYS A 113 14.36 2.08 12.54
C CYS A 113 13.56 0.83 12.94
N THR A 114 12.85 0.96 14.05
CA THR A 114 11.79 0.04 14.48
C THR A 114 10.45 0.46 13.85
N TRP A 115 9.67 -0.52 13.41
CA TRP A 115 8.28 -0.31 13.00
C TRP A 115 7.44 -1.55 13.31
N PHE A 116 6.13 -1.38 13.28
CA PHE A 116 5.16 -2.42 13.65
C PHE A 116 4.19 -2.69 12.51
N LEU A 117 3.78 -3.95 12.38
CA LEU A 117 2.65 -4.36 11.58
C LEU A 117 1.55 -4.83 12.52
N LEU A 118 0.39 -4.22 12.41
CA LEU A 118 -0.81 -4.53 13.19
C LEU A 118 -1.91 -5.04 12.26
N ASP A 119 -2.81 -5.86 12.77
CA ASP A 119 -4.06 -6.13 12.06
C ASP A 119 -4.98 -4.89 12.08
N SER A 120 -6.12 -4.99 11.40
CA SER A 120 -7.10 -3.91 11.30
C SER A 120 -7.70 -3.48 12.66
N SER A 121 -7.60 -4.32 13.70
CA SER A 121 -8.05 -4.04 15.06
C SER A 121 -6.97 -3.43 15.96
N GLY A 122 -5.72 -3.36 15.48
CA GLY A 122 -4.57 -2.87 16.24
C GLY A 122 -3.82 -3.95 17.03
N LYS A 123 -4.15 -5.23 16.82
CA LYS A 123 -3.39 -6.33 17.42
C LYS A 123 -2.06 -6.48 16.69
N LEU A 124 -0.99 -6.72 17.44
CA LEU A 124 0.34 -6.93 16.89
C LEU A 124 0.40 -8.19 16.02
N ILE A 125 0.81 -8.03 14.76
CA ILE A 125 1.23 -9.13 13.87
C ILE A 125 2.73 -9.30 13.97
N ASN A 126 3.50 -8.22 13.79
CA ASN A 126 4.96 -8.31 13.84
C ASN A 126 5.63 -6.99 14.27
N ARG A 127 6.76 -7.12 14.96
CA ARG A 127 7.70 -6.03 15.22
C ARG A 127 8.92 -6.21 14.34
N PHE A 128 9.35 -5.13 13.69
CA PHE A 128 10.53 -5.10 12.85
C PHE A 128 11.58 -4.18 13.44
N THR A 129 12.84 -4.52 13.23
CA THR A 129 14.02 -3.78 13.68
C THR A 129 14.98 -3.58 12.51
N VAL A 130 15.98 -2.72 12.67
CA VAL A 130 17.09 -2.57 11.70
C VAL A 130 16.55 -2.38 10.26
N SER A 131 15.49 -1.57 10.12
CA SER A 131 14.76 -1.39 8.86
C SER A 131 14.85 0.05 8.40
N GLN A 132 15.23 0.28 7.14
CA GLN A 132 15.15 1.59 6.52
C GLN A 132 13.82 1.74 5.76
N TYR A 133 13.31 2.96 5.73
CA TYR A 133 12.10 3.31 4.98
C TYR A 133 12.46 3.76 3.56
N PRO A 134 11.59 3.55 2.55
CA PRO A 134 10.30 2.87 2.64
C PRO A 134 10.41 1.35 2.81
N VAL A 135 9.31 0.73 3.25
CA VAL A 135 9.10 -0.71 3.16
C VAL A 135 8.39 -0.98 1.84
N TYR A 136 8.94 -1.85 0.98
CA TYR A 136 8.29 -2.18 -0.29
C TYR A 136 7.43 -3.44 -0.14
N ILE A 137 6.26 -3.42 -0.75
CA ILE A 137 5.34 -4.56 -0.78
C ILE A 137 5.49 -5.26 -2.13
N ALA A 138 6.01 -6.48 -2.10
CA ALA A 138 6.24 -7.27 -3.30
C ALA A 138 4.93 -7.82 -3.88
N LYS A 139 4.88 -8.04 -5.19
CA LYS A 139 3.77 -8.75 -5.85
C LYS A 139 3.76 -10.24 -5.50
N GLU A 140 4.93 -10.82 -5.23
CA GLU A 140 5.06 -12.22 -4.78
C GLU A 140 4.47 -12.39 -3.38
N LYS A 141 3.76 -13.51 -3.17
CA LYS A 141 3.18 -13.89 -1.88
C LYS A 141 3.83 -15.17 -1.36
N THR A 142 4.01 -15.26 -0.04
CA THR A 142 4.31 -16.50 0.67
C THR A 142 3.24 -16.72 1.72
N ASN A 143 2.67 -17.93 1.80
CA ASN A 143 1.59 -18.24 2.73
C ASN A 143 0.40 -17.26 2.61
N ASN A 144 0.04 -16.88 1.38
CA ASN A 144 -1.01 -15.91 1.02
C ASN A 144 -0.75 -14.43 1.41
N TRP A 145 0.36 -14.14 2.07
CA TRP A 145 0.77 -12.78 2.43
C TRP A 145 1.79 -12.23 1.45
N ASN A 146 1.67 -10.97 1.04
CA ASN A 146 2.68 -10.27 0.25
C ASN A 146 4.04 -10.33 0.95
N ASN A 147 5.08 -10.68 0.21
CA ASN A 147 6.44 -10.57 0.72
C ASN A 147 6.78 -9.08 0.94
N LEU A 148 7.60 -8.80 1.95
CA LEU A 148 8.06 -7.44 2.23
C LEU A 148 9.52 -7.33 1.83
N ILE A 149 9.86 -6.30 1.05
CA ILE A 149 11.24 -5.98 0.73
C ILE A 149 11.66 -4.81 1.59
N VAL A 150 12.66 -5.01 2.45
CA VAL A 150 13.10 -4.03 3.43
C VAL A 150 14.58 -3.76 3.26
N LEU A 151 14.93 -2.48 3.16
CA LEU A 151 16.32 -2.05 3.11
C LEU A 151 16.94 -2.14 4.51
N SER A 152 18.08 -2.82 4.62
CA SER A 152 18.84 -2.97 5.86
C SER A 152 20.31 -3.16 5.53
N GLY A 153 21.22 -2.48 6.24
CA GLY A 153 22.66 -2.58 5.98
C GLY A 153 23.07 -2.27 4.53
N GLY A 154 22.32 -1.39 3.85
CA GLY A 154 22.57 -1.01 2.45
C GLY A 154 22.11 -2.02 1.40
N LYS A 155 21.37 -3.07 1.79
CA LYS A 155 20.82 -4.07 0.86
C LYS A 155 19.33 -4.26 1.08
N ASN A 156 18.61 -4.53 0.01
CA ASN A 156 17.21 -4.95 0.09
C ASN A 156 17.14 -6.42 0.49
N HIS A 157 16.28 -6.75 1.46
CA HIS A 157 16.08 -8.10 1.95
C HIS A 157 14.64 -8.55 1.75
N ASN A 158 14.44 -9.81 1.35
CA ASN A 158 13.12 -10.40 1.13
C ASN A 158 12.62 -11.09 2.42
N LEU A 159 11.57 -10.52 3.02
CA LEU A 159 10.92 -11.04 4.20
C LEU A 159 9.66 -11.79 3.78
N LYS A 160 9.68 -13.10 3.99
CA LYS A 160 8.57 -14.00 3.70
C LYS A 160 7.76 -14.27 4.95
N PHE A 161 6.45 -14.27 4.84
CA PHE A 161 5.56 -14.61 5.95
C PHE A 161 5.66 -16.11 6.27
N SER A 162 5.87 -16.46 7.53
CA SER A 162 6.03 -17.86 7.99
C SER A 162 4.71 -18.65 8.04
N GLY A 163 3.57 -17.95 7.92
CA GLY A 163 2.24 -18.45 8.25
C GLY A 163 1.72 -17.91 9.59
N THR A 164 2.60 -17.35 10.42
CA THR A 164 2.22 -16.69 11.69
C THR A 164 2.80 -15.28 11.82
N ASN A 165 4.02 -15.04 11.32
CA ASN A 165 4.69 -13.75 11.41
C ASN A 165 5.71 -13.55 10.27
N TYR A 166 6.19 -12.33 10.11
CA TYR A 166 7.40 -12.05 9.33
C TYR A 166 8.65 -12.15 10.21
N PRO A 167 9.84 -12.43 9.65
CA PRO A 167 11.09 -12.31 10.41
C PRO A 167 11.29 -10.86 10.90
N SER A 168 11.63 -10.69 12.18
CA SER A 168 11.73 -9.36 12.83
C SER A 168 12.98 -8.56 12.46
N ASN A 169 14.04 -9.22 11.99
CA ASN A 169 15.28 -8.56 11.59
C ASN A 169 15.56 -8.83 10.09
N PRO A 170 15.40 -7.83 9.21
CA PRO A 170 15.71 -7.93 7.79
C PRO A 170 17.17 -8.29 7.50
N SER A 171 18.14 -7.82 8.31
CA SER A 171 19.58 -7.88 7.96
C SER A 171 20.14 -9.29 7.85
N VAL A 172 19.42 -10.27 8.41
CA VAL A 172 19.78 -11.70 8.38
C VAL A 172 18.93 -12.51 7.40
N GLN A 173 18.06 -11.84 6.63
CA GLN A 173 17.23 -12.49 5.60
C GLN A 173 17.92 -12.50 4.23
N PRO A 174 17.48 -13.36 3.30
CA PRO A 174 18.04 -13.38 1.95
C PRO A 174 17.95 -12.02 1.25
N VAL A 175 19.02 -11.64 0.56
CA VAL A 175 19.07 -10.41 -0.23
C VAL A 175 18.11 -10.51 -1.42
N PHE A 176 17.31 -9.48 -1.61
CA PHE A 176 16.49 -9.28 -2.79
C PHE A 176 17.28 -8.53 -3.86
N ASN A 177 17.47 -9.17 -5.01
CA ASN A 177 18.22 -8.59 -6.14
C ASN A 177 17.33 -8.02 -7.25
N GLY A 178 16.02 -7.95 -7.03
CA GLY A 178 15.08 -7.41 -8.00
C GLY A 178 14.96 -5.88 -7.93
N ASP A 179 14.24 -5.31 -8.89
CA ASP A 179 13.91 -3.89 -8.90
C ASP A 179 12.77 -3.58 -7.89
N THR A 180 12.92 -2.44 -7.21
CA THR A 180 11.95 -1.93 -6.23
C THR A 180 11.18 -0.70 -6.71
N GLU A 181 11.57 -0.09 -7.84
CA GLU A 181 10.98 1.18 -8.32
C GLU A 181 9.48 1.05 -8.59
N SER A 182 9.06 -0.08 -9.16
CA SER A 182 7.65 -0.36 -9.48
C SER A 182 6.83 -0.96 -8.33
N LEU A 183 7.44 -1.19 -7.17
CA LEU A 183 6.76 -1.79 -6.02
C LEU A 183 5.97 -0.75 -5.21
N GLN A 184 4.87 -1.20 -4.61
CA GLN A 184 4.12 -0.35 -3.68
C GLN A 184 5.00 -0.02 -2.48
N LYS A 185 5.13 1.26 -2.16
CA LYS A 185 5.89 1.74 -1.00
C LYS A 185 4.95 1.99 0.18
N ALA A 186 5.27 1.38 1.30
CA ALA A 186 4.72 1.66 2.61
C ALA A 186 5.70 2.52 3.42
N LEU A 187 5.19 3.41 4.26
CA LEU A 187 6.00 4.28 5.11
C LEU A 187 7.03 5.09 4.31
N ASP A 188 6.68 5.59 3.11
CA ASP A 188 7.58 6.41 2.29
C ASP A 188 7.70 7.83 2.86
N ILE A 189 8.48 7.95 3.93
CA ILE A 189 8.69 9.20 4.68
C ILE A 189 9.53 10.24 3.93
N THR A 190 10.05 9.90 2.75
CA THR A 190 10.82 10.83 1.91
C THR A 190 9.91 11.69 1.04
N THR A 191 8.66 11.27 0.87
CA THR A 191 7.62 12.02 0.18
C THR A 191 6.73 12.71 1.22
N GLU A 192 6.42 14.00 1.03
CA GLU A 192 5.74 14.89 2.00
C GLU A 192 4.31 14.45 2.43
N LYS A 193 3.84 13.28 1.97
CA LYS A 193 2.46 12.79 2.12
C LYS A 193 2.16 12.14 3.49
N TYR A 194 3.15 11.89 4.34
CA TYR A 194 2.98 11.13 5.58
C TYR A 194 3.01 12.00 6.85
N PRO A 195 1.87 12.27 7.50
CA PRO A 195 1.84 13.10 8.69
C PRO A 195 2.44 12.36 9.89
N TRP A 196 3.53 12.89 10.44
CA TRP A 196 4.05 12.43 11.73
C TRP A 196 3.11 12.88 12.86
N ARG A 197 2.70 11.93 13.68
CA ARG A 197 1.80 12.14 14.82
C ARG A 197 2.51 11.78 16.11
N LYS A 198 2.10 12.39 17.22
CA LYS A 198 2.60 12.03 18.55
C LYS A 198 1.78 10.88 19.15
N PHE A 199 2.46 10.07 19.96
CA PHE A 199 1.85 9.11 20.88
C PHE A 199 2.29 9.36 22.32
#